data_AF-A0A507DRN9-F1
#
_entry.id   AF-A0A507DRN9-F1
#
_cell.length_a   1.000
_cell.length_b   1.000
_cell.length_c   1.000
_cell.angle_alpha   90.00
_cell.angle_beta   90.00
_cell.angle_gamma   90.00
#
_symmetry.space_group_name_H-M   'P 1'
#
loop_
_entity.id
_entity.type
_entity.pdbx_description
1 polymer ?
#
loop_
_entity_poly.entity_id
_entity_poly.type
_entity_poly.pdbx_seq_one_letter_code
_entity_poly.pdbx_strand_id
1 'polypeptide(L)'
;MAATINPTSTSPLPTEPAHTADPANNHPPSSSTTSITDNDDTTTHPDISDKDLSTSPTPNDSDADVMTVFEDPVNFNAKHPLQNRWTLWFDNPQKRTGLHNWEKSLKNLITFDTVEDFWGVYNNVVNSSQLAHGANYHLFKEGVRPMWEDPENENGGKWVFPLPKARRGDLDQSWLFTMLACVGESFPNPEEICGAVVSIRKQQDRIALWTKHALNEDAAKGSGAHWKAVLQLQESEKLGYQAHSDALKKNSSFSNSDMYTV
;
A
#
# COMPACT_ATOMS: atom_id res chain seq x y z
N MET A 1 66.42 27.05 -7.99
CA MET A 1 66.36 27.56 -6.61
C MET A 1 65.13 26.95 -5.96
N ALA A 2 65.35 26.23 -4.86
CA ALA A 2 64.38 25.43 -4.14
C ALA A 2 63.51 26.28 -3.21
N ALA A 3 62.27 25.84 -2.99
CA ALA A 3 61.47 26.00 -1.77
C ALA A 3 60.11 25.33 -1.99
N THR A 4 59.43 24.64 -1.08
CA THR A 4 59.72 24.08 0.24
C THR A 4 58.52 23.15 0.49
N ILE A 5 58.78 21.92 0.93
CA ILE A 5 57.79 20.91 1.29
C ILE A 5 57.37 21.19 2.74
N ASN A 6 56.07 21.27 3.04
CA ASN A 6 55.57 21.32 4.42
C ASN A 6 54.83 20.02 4.77
N PRO A 7 54.96 19.52 6.03
CA PRO A 7 54.61 18.17 6.39
C PRO A 7 53.18 18.01 6.95
N THR A 8 52.76 16.75 6.85
CA THR A 8 51.66 16.02 7.50
C THR A 8 51.18 16.55 8.85
N SER A 9 49.86 16.71 8.99
CA SER A 9 49.14 16.80 10.27
C SER A 9 48.30 15.54 10.46
N THR A 10 48.68 14.74 11.45
CA THR A 10 47.97 13.57 11.95
C THR A 10 46.91 14.01 12.96
N SER A 11 45.64 13.66 12.73
CA SER A 11 44.57 13.79 13.73
C SER A 11 44.32 12.45 14.43
N PRO A 12 44.10 12.43 15.76
CA PRO A 12 43.95 11.19 16.53
C PRO A 12 42.54 10.61 16.45
N LEU A 13 42.49 9.28 16.58
CA LEU A 13 41.31 8.42 16.68
C LEU A 13 40.50 8.70 17.97
N PRO A 14 39.16 8.67 17.96
CA PRO A 14 38.37 8.59 19.19
C PRO A 14 38.32 7.15 19.71
N THR A 15 38.52 7.04 21.02
CA THR A 15 38.47 5.85 21.87
C THR A 15 37.05 5.27 21.99
N GLU A 16 36.97 3.95 21.85
CA GLU A 16 35.83 3.09 22.17
C GLU A 16 35.85 2.70 23.65
N PRO A 17 34.69 2.49 24.30
CA PRO A 17 34.63 1.60 25.44
C PRO A 17 33.73 0.37 25.19
N ALA A 18 34.40 -0.78 25.17
CA ALA A 18 34.10 -2.07 25.77
C ALA A 18 32.63 -2.52 25.97
N HIS A 19 32.34 -3.62 25.28
CA HIS A 19 31.48 -4.75 25.64
C HIS A 19 31.19 -4.94 27.14
N THR A 20 29.91 -5.22 27.44
CA THR A 20 29.54 -6.30 28.39
C THR A 20 28.35 -7.07 27.84
N ALA A 21 28.40 -8.39 28.08
CA ALA A 21 27.58 -9.42 27.47
C ALA A 21 26.25 -9.65 28.20
N ASP A 22 25.31 -10.21 27.43
CA ASP A 22 24.15 -11.07 27.78
C ASP A 22 24.47 -12.10 28.91
N PRO A 23 23.50 -12.78 29.57
CA PRO A 23 22.30 -13.36 28.94
C PRO A 23 21.00 -13.46 29.80
N ALA A 24 19.87 -13.80 29.14
CA ALA A 24 19.03 -14.97 29.46
C ALA A 24 17.53 -14.75 29.17
N ASN A 25 17.11 -15.23 28.00
CA ASN A 25 16.05 -16.24 27.79
C ASN A 25 15.15 -16.57 29.00
N ASN A 26 13.83 -16.37 28.87
CA ASN A 26 12.82 -17.29 29.43
C ASN A 26 11.39 -16.96 28.99
N HIS A 27 10.81 -17.87 28.23
CA HIS A 27 9.37 -18.09 28.07
C HIS A 27 9.17 -19.62 28.01
N PRO A 28 8.01 -20.21 28.34
CA PRO A 28 6.97 -19.90 29.32
C PRO A 28 6.85 -21.05 30.35
N PRO A 29 5.77 -21.10 31.16
CA PRO A 29 5.15 -22.41 31.34
C PRO A 29 3.65 -22.40 31.05
N SER A 30 3.25 -23.45 30.33
CA SER A 30 1.88 -23.87 30.15
C SER A 30 1.39 -24.67 31.36
N SER A 31 0.05 -24.78 31.44
CA SER A 31 -0.77 -25.77 32.15
C SER A 31 -0.86 -25.69 33.68
N SER A 32 -2.09 -25.46 34.16
CA SER A 32 -2.71 -26.24 35.24
C SER A 32 -4.23 -26.09 35.18
N THR A 33 -4.86 -27.20 34.82
CA THR A 33 -6.25 -27.56 35.03
C THR A 33 -6.67 -27.38 36.49
N THR A 34 -7.89 -26.89 36.74
CA THR A 34 -8.61 -27.25 37.96
C THR A 34 -10.10 -27.40 37.66
N SER A 35 -10.57 -28.61 37.94
CA SER A 35 -11.90 -29.16 37.78
C SER A 35 -12.78 -28.83 38.99
N ILE A 36 -14.06 -28.54 38.76
CA ILE A 36 -15.18 -28.55 39.73
C ILE A 36 -16.41 -29.02 38.90
N THR A 37 -16.84 -30.29 38.86
CA THR A 37 -17.78 -31.04 39.75
C THR A 37 -18.98 -30.21 40.22
N ASP A 38 -20.26 -30.54 40.12
CA ASP A 38 -21.07 -31.67 39.67
C ASP A 38 -22.50 -31.10 39.47
N ASN A 39 -23.30 -31.67 38.57
CA ASN A 39 -24.58 -32.28 38.96
C ASN A 39 -25.40 -32.76 37.76
N ASP A 40 -25.61 -34.07 37.82
CA ASP A 40 -26.58 -34.96 37.20
C ASP A 40 -28.03 -34.44 37.24
N ASP A 41 -28.82 -34.65 36.17
CA ASP A 41 -30.04 -35.47 36.24
C ASP A 41 -30.75 -35.68 34.86
N THR A 42 -30.80 -36.95 34.45
CA THR A 42 -31.91 -37.70 33.81
C THR A 42 -32.50 -37.32 32.42
N THR A 43 -32.10 -38.13 31.44
CA THR A 43 -32.89 -39.06 30.57
C THR A 43 -34.20 -38.59 29.91
N THR A 44 -34.26 -38.60 28.56
CA THR A 44 -35.18 -39.44 27.75
C THR A 44 -35.01 -39.25 26.22
N HIS A 45 -34.65 -40.33 25.52
CA HIS A 45 -34.99 -40.60 24.11
C HIS A 45 -36.10 -41.67 24.10
N PRO A 46 -37.09 -41.59 23.20
CA PRO A 46 -37.07 -42.30 21.91
C PRO A 46 -37.69 -41.41 20.79
N ASP A 47 -37.86 -41.71 19.51
CA ASP A 47 -37.89 -42.93 18.72
C ASP A 47 -37.67 -42.55 17.24
N ILE A 48 -37.25 -43.52 16.44
CA ILE A 48 -37.03 -43.47 15.00
C ILE A 48 -38.36 -43.70 14.27
N SER A 49 -38.60 -42.97 13.17
CA SER A 49 -39.46 -43.47 12.09
C SER A 49 -38.99 -42.97 10.73
N ASP A 50 -38.37 -43.89 9.98
CA ASP A 50 -38.05 -43.82 8.56
C ASP A 50 -39.30 -43.69 7.68
N LYS A 51 -39.19 -42.91 6.59
CA LYS A 51 -39.47 -43.33 5.19
C LYS A 51 -39.41 -42.10 4.26
N ASP A 52 -38.34 -41.96 3.48
CA ASP A 52 -38.15 -42.51 2.11
C ASP A 52 -38.82 -41.63 1.04
N LEU A 53 -38.03 -40.86 0.29
CA LEU A 53 -37.96 -41.03 -1.17
C LEU A 53 -36.74 -40.30 -1.77
N SER A 54 -35.82 -41.13 -2.23
CA SER A 54 -34.75 -40.80 -3.17
C SER A 54 -35.25 -40.04 -4.41
N THR A 55 -34.52 -38.99 -4.79
CA THR A 55 -34.29 -38.69 -6.21
C THR A 55 -32.81 -38.40 -6.38
N SER A 56 -32.12 -39.35 -7.01
CA SER A 56 -30.68 -39.33 -7.25
C SER A 56 -30.21 -38.12 -8.07
N PRO A 57 -28.96 -37.66 -7.87
CA PRO A 57 -28.40 -36.50 -8.53
C PRO A 57 -27.99 -36.82 -9.97
N THR A 58 -28.21 -35.87 -10.87
CA THR A 58 -27.54 -35.82 -12.18
C THR A 58 -26.08 -35.38 -11.97
N PRO A 59 -25.08 -36.08 -12.54
CA PRO A 59 -23.68 -35.68 -12.40
C PRO A 59 -23.38 -34.56 -13.39
N ASN A 60 -23.49 -33.31 -12.93
CA ASN A 60 -22.73 -32.21 -13.49
C ASN A 60 -21.53 -31.96 -12.59
N ASP A 61 -20.35 -32.16 -13.15
CA ASP A 61 -19.05 -31.98 -12.53
C ASP A 61 -18.75 -30.46 -12.41
N SER A 62 -19.44 -29.76 -11.50
CA SER A 62 -19.16 -28.33 -11.20
C SER A 62 -19.77 -27.77 -9.90
N ASP A 63 -20.29 -28.57 -8.97
CA ASP A 63 -20.68 -28.08 -7.63
C ASP A 63 -19.58 -28.42 -6.63
N ALA A 64 -18.42 -27.79 -6.79
CA ALA A 64 -17.58 -27.57 -5.61
C ALA A 64 -18.37 -26.59 -4.74
N ASP A 65 -18.72 -27.00 -3.51
CA ASP A 65 -19.41 -26.12 -2.56
C ASP A 65 -18.66 -24.78 -2.48
N VAL A 66 -19.36 -23.69 -2.73
CA VAL A 66 -18.79 -22.34 -2.77
C VAL A 66 -18.37 -22.01 -1.35
N MET A 67 -17.08 -21.94 -1.12
CA MET A 67 -16.51 -21.75 0.21
C MET A 67 -15.73 -20.44 0.23
N THR A 68 -16.13 -19.54 1.11
CA THR A 68 -15.49 -18.22 1.28
C THR A 68 -14.43 -18.27 2.38
N VAL A 69 -13.57 -17.24 2.42
CA VAL A 69 -12.55 -17.07 3.47
C VAL A 69 -13.14 -17.01 4.89
N PHE A 70 -14.44 -16.71 5.02
CA PHE A 70 -15.13 -16.66 6.31
C PHE A 70 -15.50 -18.05 6.84
N GLU A 71 -15.65 -19.04 5.94
CA GLU A 71 -16.01 -20.41 6.29
C GLU A 71 -14.77 -21.28 6.46
N ASP A 72 -13.83 -21.21 5.52
CA ASP A 72 -12.52 -21.87 5.62
C ASP A 72 -11.42 -20.94 5.09
N PRO A 73 -10.65 -20.29 5.96
CA PRO A 73 -9.60 -19.35 5.54
C PRO A 73 -8.41 -20.03 4.85
N VAL A 74 -8.34 -21.36 4.83
CA VAL A 74 -7.24 -22.14 4.24
C VAL A 74 -7.65 -22.74 2.89
N ASN A 75 -8.87 -23.25 2.76
CA ASN A 75 -9.33 -24.00 1.58
C ASN A 75 -10.47 -23.32 0.79
N PHE A 76 -10.72 -22.02 1.02
CA PHE A 76 -11.72 -21.27 0.26
C PHE A 76 -11.44 -21.29 -1.26
N ASN A 77 -12.51 -21.32 -2.04
CA ASN A 77 -12.47 -21.32 -3.51
C ASN A 77 -13.18 -20.11 -4.13
N ALA A 78 -13.87 -19.30 -3.32
CA ALA A 78 -14.54 -18.08 -3.73
C ALA A 78 -13.85 -16.83 -3.20
N LYS A 79 -13.59 -15.89 -4.11
CA LYS A 79 -12.95 -14.59 -3.84
C LYS A 79 -13.90 -13.45 -4.15
N HIS A 80 -13.68 -12.31 -3.50
CA HIS A 80 -14.48 -11.10 -3.72
C HIS A 80 -13.85 -10.24 -4.82
N PRO A 81 -14.48 -10.10 -5.99
CA PRO A 81 -13.90 -9.34 -7.10
C PRO A 81 -13.85 -7.84 -6.79
N LEU A 82 -12.79 -7.18 -7.24
CA LEU A 82 -12.69 -5.73 -7.29
C LEU A 82 -13.35 -5.21 -8.58
N GLN A 83 -13.79 -3.95 -8.56
CA GLN A 83 -14.38 -3.30 -9.75
C GLN A 83 -13.37 -3.18 -10.90
N ASN A 84 -12.10 -2.88 -10.58
CA ASN A 84 -11.00 -2.77 -11.53
C ASN A 84 -9.86 -3.72 -11.11
N ARG A 85 -9.09 -4.16 -12.09
CA ARG A 85 -7.80 -4.84 -11.85
C ARG A 85 -6.76 -3.77 -11.55
N TRP A 86 -5.87 -4.03 -10.60
CA TRP A 86 -4.85 -3.09 -10.14
C TRP A 86 -3.48 -3.72 -10.20
N THR A 87 -2.48 -2.93 -10.57
CA THR A 87 -1.08 -3.34 -10.63
C THR A 87 -0.26 -2.54 -9.62
N LEU A 88 0.48 -3.26 -8.77
CA LEU A 88 1.49 -2.69 -7.90
C LEU A 88 2.86 -2.71 -8.61
N TRP A 89 3.51 -1.55 -8.66
CA TRP A 89 4.82 -1.35 -9.24
C TRP A 89 5.81 -0.83 -8.20
N PHE A 90 7.10 -1.03 -8.46
CA PHE A 90 8.19 -0.53 -7.63
C PHE A 90 9.33 0.04 -8.48
N ASP A 91 9.92 1.14 -8.03
CA ASP A 91 11.20 1.64 -8.54
C ASP A 91 12.05 2.27 -7.42
N ASN A 92 13.34 2.44 -7.68
CA ASN A 92 14.24 3.22 -6.83
C ASN A 92 15.24 4.00 -7.70
N PRO A 93 14.89 5.24 -8.10
CA PRO A 93 15.76 6.07 -8.94
C PRO A 93 17.08 6.48 -8.29
N GLN A 94 17.20 6.46 -6.96
CA GLN A 94 18.44 6.89 -6.27
C GLN A 94 19.56 5.85 -6.32
N LYS A 95 19.25 4.57 -6.52
CA LYS A 95 20.26 3.51 -6.72
C LYS A 95 20.83 3.47 -8.15
N ARG A 96 20.55 4.48 -8.97
CA ARG A 96 20.97 4.49 -10.38
C ARG A 96 22.44 4.87 -10.56
N THR A 97 23.21 3.92 -11.05
CA THR A 97 24.53 4.14 -11.66
C THR A 97 24.38 4.12 -13.19
N GLY A 98 23.85 5.19 -13.80
CA GLY A 98 23.77 5.29 -15.26
C GLY A 98 22.66 6.21 -15.81
N LEU A 99 23.01 7.00 -16.84
CA LEU A 99 22.16 8.04 -17.45
C LEU A 99 20.90 7.52 -18.19
N HIS A 100 20.83 6.23 -18.52
CA HIS A 100 19.81 5.71 -19.44
C HIS A 100 18.85 4.71 -18.80
N ASN A 101 17.55 4.96 -18.98
CA ASN A 101 16.36 4.16 -18.65
C ASN A 101 15.82 4.26 -17.22
N TRP A 102 14.98 5.26 -16.99
CA TRP A 102 14.02 5.27 -15.88
C TRP A 102 12.95 4.18 -16.08
N GLU A 103 12.51 3.94 -17.33
CA GLU A 103 11.55 2.88 -17.67
C GLU A 103 12.03 1.47 -17.30
N LYS A 104 13.35 1.20 -17.36
CA LYS A 104 13.91 -0.10 -16.97
C LYS A 104 13.97 -0.30 -15.46
N SER A 105 13.83 0.77 -14.67
CA SER A 105 13.85 0.69 -13.21
C SER A 105 12.48 0.46 -12.60
N LEU A 106 11.41 0.74 -13.35
CA LEU A 106 10.04 0.47 -12.96
C LEU A 106 9.75 -1.03 -13.14
N LYS A 107 9.49 -1.72 -12.04
CA LYS A 107 9.18 -3.14 -12.01
C LYS A 107 7.71 -3.33 -11.70
N ASN A 108 7.03 -4.08 -12.56
CA ASN A 108 5.73 -4.66 -12.22
C ASN A 108 5.97 -5.73 -11.15
N LEU A 109 5.34 -5.59 -9.98
CA LEU A 109 5.41 -6.60 -8.95
C LEU A 109 4.30 -7.63 -9.12
N ILE A 110 3.07 -7.16 -9.22
CA ILE A 110 1.88 -8.01 -9.26
C ILE A 110 0.67 -7.24 -9.76
N THR A 111 -0.20 -7.91 -10.52
CA THR A 111 -1.56 -7.47 -10.83
C THR A 111 -2.55 -8.35 -10.09
N PHE A 112 -3.57 -7.74 -9.50
CA PHE A 112 -4.62 -8.41 -8.74
C PHE A 112 -5.99 -7.79 -9.03
N ASP A 113 -7.04 -8.56 -8.81
CA ASP A 113 -8.42 -8.19 -9.12
C ASP A 113 -9.45 -8.71 -8.10
N THR A 114 -8.96 -9.15 -6.94
CA THR A 114 -9.80 -9.58 -5.81
C THR A 114 -9.33 -8.95 -4.49
N VAL A 115 -10.22 -8.89 -3.52
CA VAL A 115 -9.94 -8.39 -2.16
C VAL A 115 -8.89 -9.27 -1.47
N GLU A 116 -8.98 -10.58 -1.63
CA GLU A 116 -8.06 -11.56 -1.05
C GLU A 116 -6.65 -11.39 -1.63
N ASP A 117 -6.53 -11.20 -2.94
CA ASP A 117 -5.24 -10.98 -3.58
C ASP A 117 -4.66 -9.62 -3.21
N PHE A 118 -5.47 -8.58 -3.06
CA PHE A 118 -5.02 -7.30 -2.51
C PHE A 118 -4.37 -7.48 -1.12
N TRP A 119 -5.05 -8.16 -0.19
CA TRP A 119 -4.50 -8.41 1.15
C TRP A 119 -3.31 -9.36 1.13
N GLY A 120 -3.33 -10.37 0.26
CA GLY A 120 -2.20 -11.25 0.02
C GLY A 120 -0.96 -10.46 -0.42
N VAL A 121 -1.11 -9.49 -1.31
CA VAL A 121 -0.02 -8.60 -1.74
C VAL A 121 0.41 -7.67 -0.62
N TYR A 122 -0.52 -6.90 -0.04
CA TYR A 122 -0.20 -5.88 0.98
C TYR A 122 0.53 -6.48 2.18
N ASN A 123 0.11 -7.66 2.65
CA ASN A 123 0.70 -8.31 3.82
C ASN A 123 2.07 -8.96 3.55
N ASN A 124 2.46 -9.14 2.29
CA ASN A 124 3.71 -9.84 1.91
C ASN A 124 4.74 -8.94 1.20
N VAL A 125 4.41 -7.66 0.98
CA VAL A 125 5.40 -6.66 0.54
C VAL A 125 5.99 -5.93 1.74
N VAL A 126 7.17 -5.32 1.54
CA VAL A 126 7.82 -4.50 2.57
C VAL A 126 6.95 -3.27 2.83
N ASN A 127 6.73 -2.93 4.10
CA ASN A 127 5.99 -1.71 4.45
C ASN A 127 6.67 -0.46 3.85
N SER A 128 5.86 0.54 3.47
CA SER A 128 6.36 1.76 2.83
C SER A 128 7.39 2.49 3.70
N SER A 129 7.20 2.50 5.02
CA SER A 129 8.12 3.05 6.01
C SER A 129 9.45 2.31 6.15
N GLN A 130 9.57 1.11 5.57
CA GLN A 130 10.78 0.29 5.61
C GLN A 130 11.53 0.28 4.28
N LEU A 131 10.98 0.91 3.23
CA LEU A 131 11.66 1.02 1.95
C LEU A 131 12.92 1.90 2.05
N ALA A 132 13.89 1.60 1.19
CA ALA A 132 15.10 2.41 1.06
C ALA A 132 14.78 3.83 0.57
N HIS A 133 15.60 4.81 0.97
CA HIS A 133 15.49 6.17 0.45
C HIS A 133 15.51 6.19 -1.08
N GLY A 134 14.66 7.05 -1.65
CA GLY A 134 14.48 7.18 -3.09
C GLY A 134 13.52 6.17 -3.70
N ALA A 135 13.11 5.13 -2.97
CA ALA A 135 12.17 4.14 -3.47
C ALA A 135 10.73 4.68 -3.55
N ASN A 136 9.94 4.05 -4.42
CA ASN A 136 8.50 4.29 -4.53
C ASN A 136 7.74 2.97 -4.70
N TYR A 137 6.50 2.96 -4.21
CA TYR A 137 5.47 2.06 -4.72
C TYR A 137 4.45 2.85 -5.52
N HIS A 138 3.90 2.22 -6.55
CA HIS A 138 2.85 2.77 -7.39
C HIS A 138 1.72 1.76 -7.51
N LEU A 139 0.50 2.11 -7.13
CA LEU A 139 -0.69 1.30 -7.34
C LEU A 139 -1.53 1.96 -8.42
N PHE A 140 -1.64 1.36 -9.60
CA PHE A 140 -2.36 1.93 -10.74
C PHE A 140 -3.33 0.91 -11.33
N LYS A 141 -4.41 1.39 -11.95
CA LYS A 141 -5.32 0.51 -12.70
C LYS A 141 -4.54 -0.24 -13.76
N GLU A 142 -4.89 -1.50 -13.99
CA GLU A 142 -4.23 -2.32 -15.01
C GLU A 142 -4.32 -1.62 -16.38
N GLY A 143 -3.21 -1.62 -17.12
CA GLY A 143 -3.10 -0.93 -18.40
C GLY A 143 -2.65 0.53 -18.30
N VAL A 144 -2.72 1.15 -17.13
CA VAL A 144 -2.22 2.51 -16.89
C VAL A 144 -0.83 2.47 -16.28
N ARG A 145 0.18 2.98 -17.00
CA ARG A 145 1.54 3.04 -16.47
C ARG A 145 1.70 4.25 -15.56
N PRO A 146 2.44 4.15 -14.44
CA PRO A 146 2.67 5.26 -13.50
C PRO A 146 3.70 6.28 -14.05
N MET A 147 3.40 6.86 -15.21
CA MET A 147 4.25 7.80 -15.93
C MET A 147 3.38 8.85 -16.62
N TRP A 148 3.93 10.05 -16.83
CA TRP A 148 3.18 11.17 -17.38
C TRP A 148 2.96 11.03 -18.89
N GLU A 149 3.75 10.18 -19.56
CA GLU A 149 3.63 9.85 -20.98
C GLU A 149 2.50 8.84 -21.27
N ASP A 150 1.89 8.26 -20.24
CA ASP A 150 0.75 7.36 -20.43
C ASP A 150 -0.48 8.16 -20.88
N PRO A 151 -1.25 7.71 -21.89
CA PRO A 151 -2.41 8.44 -22.40
C PRO A 151 -3.46 8.78 -21.33
N GLU A 152 -3.59 7.95 -20.29
CA GLU A 152 -4.54 8.21 -19.20
C GLU A 152 -4.01 9.25 -18.19
N ASN A 153 -2.71 9.58 -18.23
CA ASN A 153 -2.08 10.53 -17.31
C ASN A 153 -1.64 11.85 -17.98
N GLU A 154 -1.39 11.88 -19.29
CA GLU A 154 -0.75 13.03 -19.96
C GLU A 154 -1.51 14.36 -19.78
N ASN A 155 -2.83 14.30 -19.71
CA ASN A 155 -3.72 15.45 -19.49
C ASN A 155 -4.15 15.60 -18.02
N GLY A 156 -3.57 14.77 -17.16
CA GLY A 156 -3.92 14.59 -15.78
C GLY A 156 -3.13 15.45 -14.81
N GLY A 157 -3.31 15.12 -13.54
CA GLY A 157 -2.63 15.75 -12.44
C GLY A 157 -2.64 14.86 -11.22
N LYS A 158 -2.14 15.40 -10.11
CA LYS A 158 -2.08 14.67 -8.85
C LYS A 158 -2.35 15.56 -7.65
N TRP A 159 -3.09 15.04 -6.69
CA TRP A 159 -3.05 15.53 -5.33
C TRP A 159 -1.77 15.06 -4.66
N VAL A 160 -1.14 15.93 -3.86
CA VAL A 160 0.08 15.61 -3.12
C VAL A 160 -0.16 15.80 -1.63
N PHE A 161 0.03 14.73 -0.87
CA PHE A 161 0.10 14.75 0.58
C PHE A 161 1.58 14.68 1.02
N PRO A 162 2.20 15.81 1.40
CA PRO A 162 3.52 15.79 2.01
C PRO A 162 3.44 15.28 3.45
N LEU A 163 4.24 14.26 3.78
CA LEU A 163 4.33 13.72 5.13
C LEU A 163 5.70 14.06 5.76
N PRO A 164 5.74 15.03 6.69
CA PRO A 164 6.97 15.39 7.40
C PRO A 164 7.54 14.20 8.17
N LYS A 165 8.87 14.17 8.35
CA LYS A 165 9.54 13.08 9.08
C LYS A 165 9.07 12.91 10.52
N ALA A 166 8.62 13.99 11.16
CA ALA A 166 8.02 13.95 12.49
C ALA A 166 6.72 13.13 12.55
N ARG A 167 6.00 12.99 11.43
CA ARG A 167 4.76 12.22 11.28
C ARG A 167 4.95 10.91 10.51
N ARG A 168 6.18 10.44 10.38
CA ARG A 168 6.49 9.23 9.59
C ARG A 168 5.80 7.97 10.13
N GLY A 169 5.39 7.95 11.39
CA GLY A 169 4.57 6.87 11.97
C GLY A 169 3.23 6.68 11.26
N ASP A 170 2.69 7.74 10.64
CA ASP A 170 1.40 7.71 9.96
C ASP A 170 1.52 7.18 8.51
N LEU A 171 2.74 6.95 8.01
CA LEU A 171 3.00 6.71 6.59
C LEU A 171 2.32 5.45 6.06
N ASP A 172 2.52 4.33 6.75
CA ASP A 172 1.98 3.03 6.31
C ASP A 172 0.45 3.04 6.37
N GLN A 173 -0.13 3.64 7.42
CA GLN A 173 -1.57 3.80 7.55
C GLN A 173 -2.17 4.68 6.45
N SER A 174 -1.54 5.82 6.18
CA SER A 174 -1.97 6.77 5.14
C SER A 174 -1.88 6.12 3.74
N TRP A 175 -0.83 5.32 3.52
CA TRP A 175 -0.68 4.58 2.27
C TRP A 175 -1.74 3.49 2.13
N LEU A 176 -1.97 2.68 3.15
CA LEU A 176 -3.02 1.66 3.16
C LEU A 176 -4.40 2.27 2.92
N PHE A 177 -4.77 3.34 3.62
CA PHE A 177 -6.05 4.02 3.41
C PHE A 177 -6.20 4.58 1.99
N THR A 178 -5.12 5.10 1.41
CA THR A 178 -5.12 5.52 0.01
C THR A 178 -5.35 4.33 -0.93
N MET A 179 -4.64 3.21 -0.71
CA MET A 179 -4.83 2.00 -1.53
C MET A 179 -6.26 1.46 -1.41
N LEU A 180 -6.80 1.38 -0.20
CA LEU A 180 -8.18 0.94 0.07
C LEU A 180 -9.21 1.83 -0.61
N ALA A 181 -9.02 3.16 -0.56
CA ALA A 181 -9.92 4.10 -1.23
C ALA A 181 -9.92 3.92 -2.76
N CYS A 182 -8.75 3.60 -3.34
CA CYS A 182 -8.62 3.27 -4.76
C CYS A 182 -9.31 1.95 -5.10
N VAL A 183 -8.91 0.83 -4.49
CA VAL A 183 -9.43 -0.50 -4.86
C VAL A 183 -10.91 -0.68 -4.49
N GLY A 184 -11.38 0.04 -3.48
CA GLY A 184 -12.79 0.08 -3.10
C GLY A 184 -13.63 1.09 -3.88
N GLU A 185 -13.05 1.80 -4.86
CA GLU A 185 -13.73 2.79 -5.71
C GLU A 185 -14.54 3.83 -4.92
N SER A 186 -14.01 4.26 -3.77
CA SER A 186 -14.77 5.10 -2.82
C SER A 186 -14.87 6.57 -3.22
N PHE A 187 -14.11 7.00 -4.23
CA PHE A 187 -14.08 8.38 -4.69
C PHE A 187 -15.40 8.76 -5.39
N PRO A 188 -15.80 10.04 -5.40
CA PRO A 188 -17.01 10.47 -6.11
C PRO A 188 -17.01 10.18 -7.61
N ASN A 189 -15.83 10.24 -8.24
CA ASN A 189 -15.58 9.97 -9.65
C ASN A 189 -14.48 8.90 -9.77
N PRO A 190 -14.78 7.62 -9.49
CA PRO A 190 -13.79 6.56 -9.47
C PRO A 190 -13.11 6.36 -10.83
N GLU A 191 -13.81 6.61 -11.93
CA GLU A 191 -13.29 6.57 -13.30
C GLU A 191 -12.17 7.58 -13.56
N GLU A 192 -12.14 8.69 -12.83
CA GLU A 192 -11.10 9.72 -12.93
C GLU A 192 -9.80 9.31 -12.24
N ILE A 193 -9.83 8.32 -11.36
CA ILE A 193 -8.64 7.86 -10.64
C ILE A 193 -7.79 6.95 -11.55
N CYS A 194 -6.53 7.32 -11.73
CA CYS A 194 -5.53 6.50 -12.40
C CYS A 194 -4.83 5.54 -11.43
N GLY A 195 -4.45 6.08 -10.28
CA GLY A 195 -3.63 5.38 -9.31
C GLY A 195 -3.08 6.26 -8.21
N ALA A 196 -2.22 5.69 -7.38
CA ALA A 196 -1.57 6.38 -6.29
C ALA A 196 -0.10 5.98 -6.17
N VAL A 197 0.71 6.88 -5.59
CA VAL A 197 2.15 6.70 -5.44
C VAL A 197 2.55 7.05 -4.01
N VAL A 198 3.34 6.20 -3.36
CA VAL A 198 4.07 6.54 -2.14
C VAL A 198 5.57 6.65 -2.45
N SER A 199 6.19 7.71 -1.94
CA SER A 199 7.54 8.15 -2.31
C SER A 199 8.38 8.40 -1.08
N ILE A 200 9.43 7.60 -0.89
CA ILE A 200 10.34 7.74 0.25
C ILE A 200 11.45 8.71 -0.10
N ARG A 201 11.56 9.81 0.64
CA ARG A 201 12.50 10.91 0.34
C ARG A 201 13.27 11.32 1.58
N LYS A 202 14.32 12.13 1.36
CA LYS A 202 15.20 12.61 2.43
C LYS A 202 14.51 13.62 3.34
N GLN A 203 13.85 14.63 2.76
CA GLN A 203 13.24 15.74 3.51
C GLN A 203 11.87 15.38 4.09
N GLN A 204 10.97 14.86 3.27
CA GLN A 204 9.61 14.50 3.65
C GLN A 204 9.12 13.41 2.70
N ASP A 205 8.48 12.38 3.25
CA ASP A 205 7.86 11.37 2.41
C ASP A 205 6.63 11.99 1.74
N ARG A 206 6.15 11.38 0.65
CA ARG A 206 4.99 11.90 -0.09
C ARG A 206 4.08 10.77 -0.48
N ILE A 207 2.78 10.99 -0.36
CA ILE A 207 1.76 10.17 -1.04
C ILE A 207 1.12 11.07 -2.09
N ALA A 208 0.81 10.52 -3.26
CA ALA A 208 0.12 11.25 -4.32
C ALA A 208 -1.00 10.40 -4.91
N LEU A 209 -2.14 11.02 -5.19
CA LEU A 209 -3.28 10.44 -5.89
C LEU A 209 -3.34 11.05 -7.29
N TRP A 210 -3.32 10.23 -8.34
CA TRP A 210 -3.27 10.65 -9.74
C TRP A 210 -4.64 10.53 -10.40
N THR A 211 -4.98 11.54 -11.19
CA THR A 211 -6.28 11.64 -11.86
C THR A 211 -6.13 12.01 -13.34
N LYS A 212 -7.06 11.54 -14.17
CA LYS A 212 -6.98 11.60 -15.64
C LYS A 212 -7.07 13.01 -16.23
N HIS A 213 -7.93 13.87 -15.67
CA HIS A 213 -8.21 15.17 -16.26
C HIS A 213 -7.96 16.32 -15.27
N ALA A 214 -6.84 17.03 -15.41
CA ALA A 214 -6.52 18.16 -14.53
C ALA A 214 -7.46 19.36 -14.66
N LEU A 215 -8.10 19.53 -15.82
CA LEU A 215 -8.99 20.67 -16.09
C LEU A 215 -10.44 20.43 -15.62
N ASN A 216 -10.77 19.21 -15.20
CA ASN A 216 -12.06 18.92 -14.59
C ASN A 216 -12.02 19.31 -13.11
N GLU A 217 -12.24 20.60 -12.82
CA GLU A 217 -12.12 21.15 -11.47
C GLU A 217 -13.03 20.46 -10.45
N ASP A 218 -14.28 20.18 -10.82
CA ASP A 218 -15.26 19.55 -9.92
C ASP A 218 -14.81 18.13 -9.52
N ALA A 219 -14.38 17.31 -10.49
CA ALA A 219 -13.87 15.97 -10.21
C ALA A 219 -12.53 16.01 -9.45
N ALA A 220 -11.63 16.93 -9.80
CA ALA A 220 -10.37 17.11 -9.10
C ALA A 220 -10.59 17.51 -7.64
N LYS A 221 -11.38 18.54 -7.36
CA LYS A 221 -11.68 18.98 -5.99
C LYS A 221 -12.50 17.94 -5.21
N GLY A 222 -13.45 17.27 -5.87
CA GLY A 222 -14.22 16.18 -5.26
C GLY A 222 -13.34 15.02 -4.80
N SER A 223 -12.44 14.55 -5.67
CA SER A 223 -11.46 13.50 -5.31
C SER A 223 -10.50 13.96 -4.20
N GLY A 224 -10.03 15.21 -4.23
CA GLY A 224 -9.16 15.77 -3.20
C GLY A 224 -9.82 15.88 -1.83
N ALA A 225 -11.05 16.41 -1.77
CA ALA A 225 -11.80 16.56 -0.54
C ALA A 225 -12.11 15.19 0.09
N HIS A 226 -12.51 14.22 -0.74
CA HIS A 226 -12.70 12.84 -0.29
C HIS A 226 -11.39 12.22 0.22
N TRP A 227 -10.29 12.42 -0.50
CA TRP A 227 -8.99 11.88 -0.10
C TRP A 227 -8.49 12.49 1.21
N LYS A 228 -8.72 13.78 1.45
CA LYS A 228 -8.44 14.46 2.73
C LYS A 228 -9.18 13.78 3.89
N ALA A 229 -10.44 13.39 3.69
CA ALA A 229 -11.23 12.66 4.68
C ALA A 229 -10.73 11.22 4.89
N VAL A 230 -10.39 10.50 3.82
CA VAL A 230 -9.78 9.16 3.87
C VAL A 230 -8.48 9.17 4.68
N LEU A 231 -7.65 10.19 4.48
CA LEU A 231 -6.40 10.39 5.21
C LEU A 231 -6.59 10.93 6.64
N GLN A 232 -7.83 11.23 7.04
CA GLN A 232 -8.19 11.78 8.35
C GLN A 232 -7.43 13.06 8.69
N LEU A 233 -7.18 13.91 7.68
CA LEU A 233 -6.46 15.16 7.86
C LEU A 233 -7.36 16.21 8.52
N GLN A 234 -6.74 17.08 9.32
CA GLN A 234 -7.45 18.19 9.94
C GLN A 234 -7.88 19.22 8.90
N GLU A 235 -8.91 20.01 9.22
CA GLU A 235 -9.41 21.05 8.32
C GLU A 235 -8.31 22.06 7.91
N SER A 236 -7.40 22.36 8.83
CA SER A 236 -6.27 23.27 8.59
C SER A 236 -5.19 22.70 7.66
N GLU A 237 -5.13 21.38 7.50
CA GLU A 237 -4.19 20.74 6.60
C GLU A 237 -4.71 20.84 5.18
N LYS A 238 -3.82 21.21 4.25
CA LYS A 238 -4.17 21.44 2.85
C LYS A 238 -3.49 20.42 1.97
N LEU A 239 -4.23 19.93 0.98
CA LEU A 239 -3.68 19.15 -0.12
C LEU A 239 -3.56 20.06 -1.35
N GLY A 240 -2.45 19.94 -2.07
CA GLY A 240 -2.22 20.69 -3.32
C GLY A 240 -2.38 19.79 -4.53
N TYR A 241 -3.05 20.28 -5.58
CA TYR A 241 -3.22 19.58 -6.85
C TYR A 241 -2.27 20.14 -7.90
N GLN A 242 -1.50 19.27 -8.55
CA GLN A 242 -0.47 19.63 -9.51
C GLN A 242 -0.72 18.96 -10.86
N ALA A 243 -0.95 19.76 -11.91
CA ALA A 243 -1.05 19.25 -13.28
C ALA A 243 0.28 18.64 -13.74
N HIS A 244 0.22 17.55 -14.51
CA HIS A 244 1.43 16.91 -15.04
C HIS A 244 2.12 17.77 -16.12
N SER A 245 1.35 18.54 -16.88
CA SER A 245 1.84 19.48 -17.89
C SER A 245 2.78 20.57 -17.34
N ASP A 246 2.66 20.93 -16.06
CA ASP A 246 3.59 21.88 -15.43
C ASP A 246 4.91 21.22 -15.01
N ALA A 247 4.89 19.92 -14.71
CA ALA A 247 6.12 19.16 -14.42
C ALA A 247 6.99 19.04 -15.67
N LEU A 248 6.34 18.93 -16.85
CA LEU A 248 6.98 18.90 -18.15
C LEU A 248 7.78 20.17 -18.46
N LYS A 249 7.18 21.34 -18.22
CA LYS A 249 7.83 22.64 -18.46
C LYS A 249 9.09 22.83 -17.61
N LYS A 250 9.14 22.19 -16.43
CA LYS A 250 10.22 22.32 -15.44
C LYS A 250 11.16 21.12 -15.38
N ASN A 251 10.90 20.06 -16.14
CA ASN A 251 11.55 18.75 -16.05
C ASN A 251 11.68 18.23 -14.59
N SER A 252 10.69 18.56 -13.75
CA SER A 252 10.71 18.26 -12.32
C SER A 252 9.30 18.35 -11.76
N SER A 253 8.93 17.37 -10.93
CA SER A 253 7.67 17.39 -10.18
C SER A 253 7.81 17.96 -8.76
N PHE A 254 8.96 18.56 -8.44
CA PHE A 254 9.28 18.98 -7.08
C PHE A 254 8.78 20.38 -6.70
N SER A 255 8.52 21.27 -7.68
CA SER A 255 8.15 22.68 -7.46
C SER A 255 7.04 23.21 -8.39
N ASN A 256 6.06 22.37 -8.70
CA ASN A 256 4.87 22.82 -9.42
C ASN A 256 4.01 23.69 -8.50
N SER A 257 3.45 24.76 -9.06
CA SER A 257 2.41 25.52 -8.39
C SER A 257 1.17 24.66 -8.29
N ASP A 258 0.49 24.71 -7.14
CA ASP A 258 -0.77 24.02 -6.99
C ASP A 258 -1.84 24.75 -7.79
N MET A 259 -2.49 24.01 -8.69
CA MET A 259 -3.62 24.49 -9.51
C MET A 259 -4.89 24.59 -8.66
N TYR A 260 -5.08 23.64 -7.75
CA TYR A 260 -6.17 23.63 -6.77
C TYR A 260 -5.65 23.29 -5.38
N THR A 261 -6.46 23.61 -4.37
CA THR A 261 -6.19 23.30 -2.98
C THR A 261 -7.50 22.93 -2.28
N VAL A 262 -7.46 21.92 -1.42
CA VAL A 262 -8.56 21.46 -0.54
C VAL A 262 -8.06 21.21 0.87
#